data_AF-F2R4J3-F1
#
_entry.id   AF-F2R4J3-F1
#
_cell.length_a   1.000
_cell.length_b   1.000
_cell.length_c   1.000
_cell.angle_alpha   90.00
_cell.angle_beta   90.00
_cell.angle_gamma   90.00
#
_symmetry.space_group_name_H-M   'P 1'
#
loop_
_entity.id
_entity.type
_entity.pdbx_description
1 polymer ?
#
loop_
_entity_poly.entity_id
_entity_poly.type
_entity_poly.pdbx_seq_one_letter_code
_entity_poly.pdbx_strand_id
1 'polypeptide(L)'
;MTAPLPLLNGQLIGITYHAIAAVRDRLLAASGLTFHQSVALNAAADGLDRATAVTRMVATLKIDAAEGHALLDELTAAGLIDGDPVSPADKPSPTDKLTLSDEGDRIHRGFREAVAALADRLYGGLSTTERELAARALAHVTARANAELAALDDVTQPASR
;
A
#
# COMPACT_ATOMS: atom_id res chain seq x y z
N MET A 1 10.54 -7.05 41.21
CA MET A 1 10.35 -5.71 40.64
C MET A 1 9.76 -5.88 39.25
N THR A 2 8.50 -5.52 39.05
CA THR A 2 7.85 -5.52 37.73
C THR A 2 8.28 -4.25 37.00
N ALA A 3 8.97 -4.39 35.86
CA ALA A 3 9.24 -3.25 35.00
C ALA A 3 7.91 -2.70 34.46
N PRO A 4 7.76 -1.37 34.31
CA PRO A 4 6.57 -0.80 33.71
C PRO A 4 6.40 -1.32 32.28
N LEU A 5 5.16 -1.66 31.92
CA LEU A 5 4.85 -2.09 30.56
C LEU A 5 5.15 -0.94 29.58
N PRO A 6 5.81 -1.23 28.45
CA PRO A 6 6.11 -0.20 27.45
C PRO A 6 4.80 0.38 26.89
N LEU A 7 4.73 1.71 26.80
CA LEU A 7 3.63 2.41 26.15
C LEU A 7 3.85 2.48 24.63
N LEU A 8 2.77 2.43 23.87
CA LEU A 8 2.79 2.62 22.42
C LEU A 8 3.35 4.02 22.09
N ASN A 9 4.37 4.08 21.24
CA ASN A 9 4.97 5.31 20.77
C ASN A 9 5.47 5.16 19.32
N GLY A 10 5.86 6.28 18.70
CA GLY A 10 6.32 6.29 17.30
C GLY A 10 7.54 5.40 17.04
N GLN A 11 8.46 5.28 18.01
CA GLN A 11 9.63 4.42 17.88
C GLN A 11 9.23 2.94 17.84
N LEU A 12 8.34 2.49 18.74
CA LEU A 12 7.87 1.11 18.77
C LEU A 12 7.09 0.77 17.48
N ILE A 13 6.26 1.71 16.99
CA ILE A 13 5.55 1.56 15.73
C ILE A 13 6.54 1.44 14.57
N GLY A 14 7.54 2.31 14.49
CA GLY A 14 8.56 2.30 13.44
C GLY A 14 9.38 1.01 13.43
N ILE A 15 9.87 0.56 14.58
CA ILE A 15 10.61 -0.70 14.71
C ILE A 15 9.75 -1.88 14.26
N THR A 16 8.49 -1.93 14.72
CA THR A 16 7.54 -2.99 14.35
C THR A 16 7.27 -2.97 12.85
N TYR A 17 7.03 -1.79 12.28
CA TYR A 17 6.83 -1.62 10.84
C TYR A 17 8.03 -2.10 10.04
N HIS A 18 9.25 -1.69 10.40
CA HIS A 18 10.46 -2.10 9.68
C HIS A 18 10.72 -3.62 9.78
N ALA A 19 10.45 -4.23 10.93
CA ALA A 19 10.56 -5.69 11.07
C ALA A 19 9.57 -6.42 10.16
N ILE A 20 8.32 -5.97 10.09
CA ILE A 20 7.30 -6.52 9.19
C ILE A 20 7.67 -6.29 7.72
N ALA A 21 8.10 -5.07 7.38
CA ALA A 21 8.50 -4.67 6.04
C ALA A 21 9.67 -5.53 5.54
N ALA A 22 10.69 -5.79 6.36
CA ALA A 22 11.82 -6.64 5.98
C ALA A 22 11.40 -8.06 5.58
N VAL A 23 10.41 -8.64 6.28
CA VAL A 23 9.89 -9.97 5.93
C VAL A 23 9.05 -9.90 4.65
N ARG A 24 8.16 -8.90 4.54
CA ARG A 24 7.35 -8.65 3.34
C ARG A 24 8.22 -8.48 2.10
N ASP A 25 9.25 -7.64 2.18
CA ASP A 25 10.10 -7.30 1.04
C ASP A 25 10.91 -8.52 0.58
N ARG A 26 11.30 -9.40 1.50
CA ARG A 26 11.91 -10.69 1.14
C ARG A 26 10.95 -11.64 0.43
N LEU A 27 9.67 -11.65 0.82
CA LEU A 27 8.64 -12.44 0.14
C LEU A 27 8.33 -11.88 -1.25
N LEU A 28 8.25 -10.56 -1.39
CA LEU A 28 8.02 -9.87 -2.65
C LEU A 28 9.18 -10.01 -3.63
N ALA A 29 10.42 -9.95 -3.13
CA ALA A 29 11.61 -10.20 -3.95
C ALA A 29 11.60 -11.61 -4.57
N ALA A 30 11.07 -12.61 -3.86
CA ALA A 30 10.92 -13.96 -4.40
C ALA A 30 9.88 -14.05 -5.54
N SER A 31 8.91 -13.13 -5.58
CA SER A 31 7.94 -13.01 -6.69
C SER A 31 8.36 -11.99 -7.76
N GLY A 32 9.55 -11.39 -7.65
CA GLY A 32 10.02 -10.36 -8.60
C GLY A 32 9.29 -9.01 -8.50
N LEU A 33 8.53 -8.78 -7.44
CA LEU A 33 7.75 -7.56 -7.25
C LEU A 33 8.38 -6.65 -6.19
N THR A 34 8.14 -5.35 -6.31
CA THR A 34 8.37 -4.39 -5.21
C THR A 34 7.10 -4.21 -4.37
N PHE A 35 7.22 -3.57 -3.20
CA PHE A 35 6.04 -3.20 -2.40
C PHE A 35 5.10 -2.26 -3.16
N HIS A 36 5.65 -1.30 -3.92
CA HIS A 36 4.86 -0.33 -4.68
C HIS A 36 4.09 -1.02 -5.80
N GLN A 37 4.75 -1.92 -6.53
CA GLN A 37 4.13 -2.79 -7.53
C GLN A 37 3.05 -3.70 -6.93
N SER A 38 3.25 -4.22 -5.70
CA SER A 38 2.20 -5.01 -5.03
C SER A 38 0.94 -4.20 -4.70
N VAL A 39 1.08 -2.91 -4.37
CA VAL A 39 -0.07 -2.02 -4.12
C VAL A 39 -0.80 -1.71 -5.44
N ALA A 40 -0.05 -1.47 -6.51
CA ALA A 40 -0.62 -1.28 -7.85
C ALA A 40 -1.35 -2.54 -8.35
N LEU A 41 -0.75 -3.72 -8.19
CA LEU A 41 -1.36 -5.00 -8.56
C LEU A 41 -2.63 -5.30 -7.75
N ASN A 42 -2.68 -4.93 -6.46
CA ASN A 42 -3.90 -5.01 -5.65
C ASN A 42 -5.01 -4.09 -6.18
N ALA A 43 -4.68 -2.87 -6.61
CA ALA A 43 -5.67 -1.96 -7.19
C ALA A 43 -6.25 -2.51 -8.50
N ALA A 44 -5.42 -3.15 -9.32
CA ALA A 44 -5.86 -3.85 -10.52
C ALA A 44 -6.73 -5.09 -10.20
N ALA A 45 -6.34 -5.89 -9.20
CA ALA A 45 -7.13 -7.03 -8.74
C ALA A 45 -8.53 -6.62 -8.22
N ASP A 46 -8.63 -5.44 -7.59
CA ASP A 46 -9.90 -4.88 -7.13
C ASP A 46 -10.76 -4.30 -8.28
N GLY A 47 -10.28 -4.37 -9.53
CA GLY A 47 -11.00 -3.92 -10.72
C GLY A 47 -11.22 -2.41 -10.78
N LEU A 48 -10.33 -1.63 -10.14
CA LEU A 48 -10.40 -0.18 -10.16
C LEU A 48 -10.05 0.35 -11.54
N ASP A 49 -10.66 1.48 -11.93
CA ASP A 49 -10.15 2.25 -13.07
C ASP A 49 -8.77 2.84 -12.72
N ARG A 50 -8.01 3.21 -13.77
CA ARG A 50 -6.63 3.70 -13.63
C ARG A 50 -6.52 4.96 -12.74
N ALA A 51 -7.45 5.90 -12.82
CA ALA A 51 -7.39 7.16 -12.06
C ALA A 51 -7.67 6.92 -10.57
N THR A 52 -8.64 6.07 -10.27
CA THR A 52 -8.98 5.64 -8.92
C THR A 52 -7.84 4.84 -8.30
N ALA A 53 -7.21 3.94 -9.08
CA ALA A 53 -6.03 3.19 -8.66
C ALA A 53 -4.87 4.13 -8.26
N VAL A 54 -4.54 5.11 -9.11
CA VAL A 54 -3.47 6.09 -8.82
C VAL A 54 -3.80 6.92 -7.59
N THR A 55 -5.04 7.38 -7.43
CA THR A 55 -5.47 8.13 -6.24
C THR A 55 -5.27 7.31 -4.96
N ARG A 56 -5.63 6.02 -4.99
CA ARG A 56 -5.40 5.10 -3.86
C ARG A 56 -3.91 4.90 -3.58
N MET A 57 -3.09 4.77 -4.63
CA MET A 57 -1.63 4.63 -4.50
C MET A 57 -1.00 5.87 -3.88
N VAL A 58 -1.34 7.07 -4.35
CA VAL A 58 -0.89 8.35 -3.76
C VAL A 58 -1.27 8.43 -2.28
N ALA A 59 -2.53 8.10 -1.95
CA ALA A 59 -2.99 8.14 -0.57
C ALA A 59 -2.25 7.14 0.35
N THR A 60 -1.91 5.96 -0.18
CA THR A 60 -1.32 4.83 0.57
C THR A 60 0.20 4.93 0.67
N LEU A 61 0.87 5.17 -0.46
CA LEU A 61 2.33 5.15 -0.61
C LEU A 61 2.96 6.53 -0.40
N LYS A 62 2.16 7.60 -0.43
CA LYS A 62 2.63 9.00 -0.32
C LYS A 62 3.63 9.38 -1.44
N ILE A 63 3.41 8.81 -2.62
CA ILE A 63 4.09 9.15 -3.87
C ILE A 63 3.29 10.18 -4.67
N ASP A 64 3.87 10.73 -5.73
CA ASP A 64 3.14 11.56 -6.67
C ASP A 64 2.33 10.74 -7.70
N ALA A 65 1.44 11.41 -8.43
CA ALA A 65 0.58 10.75 -9.41
C ALA A 65 1.35 10.22 -10.64
N ALA A 66 2.48 10.84 -11.00
CA ALA A 66 3.29 10.41 -12.14
C ALA A 66 4.00 9.08 -11.83
N GLU A 67 4.53 8.94 -10.62
CA GLU A 67 5.09 7.68 -10.12
C GLU A 67 3.99 6.59 -10.04
N GLY A 68 2.78 6.96 -9.63
CA GLY A 68 1.64 6.04 -9.63
C GLY A 68 1.27 5.52 -11.02
N HIS A 69 1.28 6.38 -12.04
CA HIS A 69 1.06 5.96 -13.42
C HIS A 69 2.21 5.08 -13.96
N ALA A 70 3.47 5.46 -13.68
CA ALA A 70 4.64 4.69 -14.11
C ALA A 70 4.61 3.25 -13.58
N LEU A 71 4.24 3.05 -12.32
CA LEU A 71 4.08 1.71 -11.73
C LEU A 71 3.02 0.85 -12.45
N LEU A 72 1.92 1.44 -12.90
CA LEU A 72 0.91 0.71 -13.67
C LEU A 72 1.43 0.35 -15.07
N ASP A 73 2.18 1.24 -15.71
CA ASP A 73 2.80 0.96 -17.01
C ASP A 73 3.88 -0.12 -16.92
N GLU A 74 4.68 -0.13 -15.86
CA GLU A 74 5.65 -1.20 -15.59
C GLU A 74 4.97 -2.56 -15.47
N LEU A 75 3.84 -2.64 -14.75
CA LEU A 75 3.09 -3.89 -14.57
C LEU A 75 2.42 -4.36 -15.87
N THR A 76 1.90 -3.42 -16.68
CA THR A 76 1.37 -3.74 -18.00
C THR A 76 2.48 -4.21 -18.94
N ALA A 77 3.64 -3.53 -18.97
CA ALA A 77 4.79 -3.94 -19.77
C ALA A 77 5.38 -5.29 -19.34
N ALA A 78 5.27 -5.63 -18.05
CA ALA A 78 5.62 -6.94 -17.52
C ALA A 78 4.56 -8.02 -17.80
N GLY A 79 3.44 -7.67 -18.43
CA GLY A 79 2.35 -8.60 -18.76
C GLY A 79 1.56 -9.07 -17.54
N LEU A 80 1.54 -8.31 -16.44
CA LEU A 80 0.81 -8.64 -15.21
C LEU A 80 -0.57 -7.97 -15.14
N ILE A 81 -0.77 -6.90 -15.89
CA ILE A 81 -2.05 -6.22 -16.07
C ILE A 81 -2.40 -6.28 -17.55
N ASP A 82 -3.63 -6.66 -17.87
CA ASP A 82 -4.14 -6.69 -19.23
C ASP A 82 -4.34 -5.25 -19.76
N GLY A 83 -4.01 -5.06 -21.04
CA GLY A 83 -4.11 -3.79 -21.75
C GLY A 83 -2.77 -3.35 -22.36
N ASP A 84 -2.80 -2.24 -23.10
CA ASP A 84 -1.59 -1.59 -23.61
C ASP A 84 -1.11 -0.49 -22.63
N PRO A 85 0.20 -0.23 -22.54
CA PRO A 85 0.71 0.93 -21.82
C PRO A 85 0.06 2.20 -22.40
N VAL A 86 -0.51 3.04 -21.54
CA VAL A 86 -1.16 4.27 -22.02
C VAL A 86 -0.05 5.26 -22.36
N SER A 87 0.06 5.64 -23.64
CA SER A 87 1.02 6.66 -24.05
C SER A 87 0.68 7.98 -23.36
N PRO A 88 1.66 8.80 -22.91
CA PRO A 88 1.38 10.09 -22.28
C PRO A 88 0.60 11.07 -23.18
N ALA A 89 0.51 10.80 -24.49
CA ALA A 89 -0.27 11.56 -25.46
C ALA A 89 -1.75 11.12 -25.54
N ASP A 90 -2.09 9.92 -25.05
CA ASP A 90 -3.44 9.38 -25.10
C ASP A 90 -4.20 9.78 -23.83
N LYS A 91 -5.36 10.42 -23.99
CA LYS A 91 -6.24 10.67 -22.84
C LYS A 91 -6.71 9.29 -22.32
N PRO A 92 -6.48 8.96 -21.04
CA PRO A 92 -6.97 7.70 -20.49
C PRO A 92 -8.50 7.68 -20.64
N SER A 93 -9.01 6.63 -21.29
CA SER A 93 -10.45 6.41 -21.35
C SER A 93 -10.92 6.06 -19.93
N PRO A 94 -11.86 6.81 -19.32
CA PRO A 94 -12.22 6.67 -17.91
C PRO A 94 -13.01 5.38 -17.57
N THR A 95 -13.14 4.45 -18.51
CA THR A 95 -14.03 3.29 -18.42
C THR A 95 -13.34 1.94 -18.42
N ASP A 96 -12.02 1.89 -18.63
CA ASP A 96 -11.31 0.62 -18.72
C ASP A 96 -10.80 0.25 -17.32
N LYS A 97 -11.55 -0.64 -16.67
CA LYS A 97 -11.14 -1.25 -15.41
C LYS A 97 -9.82 -1.99 -15.63
N LEU A 98 -8.89 -1.79 -14.72
CA LEU A 98 -7.69 -2.60 -14.69
C LEU A 98 -8.09 -4.06 -14.43
N THR A 99 -7.49 -4.97 -15.19
CA THR A 99 -7.69 -6.42 -15.03
C THR A 99 -6.33 -7.08 -14.99
N LEU A 100 -6.19 -8.12 -14.16
CA LEU A 100 -4.97 -8.90 -14.11
C LEU A 100 -4.96 -9.89 -15.27
N SER A 101 -3.79 -10.05 -15.89
CA SER A 101 -3.56 -11.19 -16.77
C SER A 101 -3.56 -12.50 -15.97
N ASP A 102 -3.59 -13.65 -16.65
CA ASP A 102 -3.44 -14.96 -15.99
C ASP A 102 -2.18 -15.05 -15.11
N GLU A 103 -1.06 -14.48 -15.59
CA GLU A 103 0.20 -14.44 -14.85
C GLU A 103 0.14 -13.45 -13.69
N GLY A 104 -0.47 -12.28 -13.90
CA GLY A 104 -0.71 -11.30 -12.86
C GLY A 104 -1.56 -11.87 -11.71
N ASP A 105 -2.63 -12.57 -12.04
CA ASP A 105 -3.52 -13.23 -11.07
C ASP A 105 -2.79 -14.35 -10.31
N ARG A 106 -1.98 -15.16 -11.00
CA ARG A 106 -1.15 -16.20 -10.37
C ARG A 106 -0.18 -15.60 -9.35
N ILE A 107 0.55 -14.55 -9.72
CA ILE A 107 1.50 -13.87 -8.82
C ILE A 107 0.75 -13.21 -7.66
N HIS A 108 -0.35 -12.51 -7.94
CA HIS A 108 -1.16 -11.82 -6.94
C HIS A 108 -1.69 -12.79 -5.88
N ARG A 109 -2.24 -13.93 -6.30
CA ARG A 109 -2.74 -14.97 -5.41
C ARG A 109 -1.66 -15.56 -4.54
N GLY A 110 -0.51 -15.94 -5.13
CA GLY A 110 0.62 -16.47 -4.38
C GLY A 110 1.15 -15.48 -3.34
N PHE A 111 1.22 -14.20 -3.69
CA PHE A 111 1.58 -13.13 -2.74
C PHE A 111 0.55 -13.01 -1.61
N ARG A 112 -0.75 -13.00 -1.91
CA ARG A 112 -1.82 -12.92 -0.91
C ARG A 112 -1.79 -14.10 0.07
N GLU A 113 -1.57 -15.30 -0.43
CA GLU A 113 -1.42 -16.50 0.39
C GLU A 113 -0.20 -16.40 1.31
N ALA A 114 0.95 -15.95 0.78
CA ALA A 114 2.16 -15.75 1.56
C ALA A 114 1.99 -14.69 2.66
N VAL A 115 1.30 -13.58 2.36
CA VAL A 115 0.98 -12.53 3.32
C VAL A 115 0.00 -13.02 4.38
N ALA A 116 -1.04 -13.77 4.00
CA ALA A 116 -1.98 -14.34 4.97
C ALA A 116 -1.26 -15.30 5.94
N ALA A 117 -0.44 -16.21 5.41
CA ALA A 117 0.36 -17.11 6.25
C ALA A 117 1.36 -16.35 7.14
N LEU A 118 1.92 -15.23 6.65
CA LEU A 118 2.77 -14.36 7.47
C LEU A 118 1.97 -13.67 8.58
N ALA A 119 0.79 -13.14 8.27
CA ALA A 119 -0.09 -12.51 9.24
C ALA A 119 -0.48 -13.49 10.35
N ASP A 120 -0.79 -14.74 10.01
CA ASP A 120 -1.10 -15.77 11.01
C ASP A 120 0.08 -16.02 11.95
N ARG A 121 1.32 -16.07 11.44
CA ARG A 121 2.52 -16.23 12.28
C ARG A 121 2.80 -15.02 13.16
N LEU A 122 2.59 -13.81 12.64
CA LEU A 122 2.88 -12.56 13.36
C LEU A 122 1.82 -12.22 14.41
N TYR A 123 0.55 -12.50 14.11
CA TYR A 123 -0.58 -12.10 14.95
C TYR A 123 -1.26 -13.25 15.68
N GLY A 124 -0.97 -14.52 15.34
CA GLY A 124 -1.66 -15.69 15.91
C GLY A 124 -1.47 -15.89 17.41
N GLY A 125 -0.48 -15.23 18.02
CA GLY A 125 -0.29 -15.20 19.48
C GLY A 125 -1.10 -14.13 20.21
N LEU A 126 -1.77 -13.23 19.49
CA LEU A 126 -2.56 -12.14 20.06
C LEU A 126 -4.04 -12.53 20.12
N SER A 127 -4.69 -12.22 21.25
CA SER A 127 -6.14 -12.32 21.36
C SER A 127 -6.85 -11.32 20.44
N THR A 128 -8.10 -11.61 20.09
CA THR A 128 -8.95 -10.69 19.30
C THR A 128 -9.02 -9.30 19.94
N THR A 129 -9.18 -9.23 21.27
CA THR A 129 -9.25 -7.96 22.01
C THR A 129 -7.96 -7.16 21.93
N GLU A 130 -6.78 -7.80 22.04
CA GLU A 130 -5.50 -7.11 21.85
C GLU A 130 -5.36 -6.53 20.44
N ARG A 131 -5.79 -7.30 19.42
CA ARG A 131 -5.78 -6.85 18.02
C ARG A 131 -6.72 -5.67 17.79
N GLU A 132 -7.93 -5.70 18.35
CA GLU A 132 -8.90 -4.61 18.26
C GLU A 132 -8.40 -3.32 18.93
N LEU A 133 -7.82 -3.43 20.13
CA LEU A 133 -7.26 -2.29 20.85
C LEU A 133 -6.08 -1.67 20.09
N ALA A 134 -5.17 -2.50 19.58
CA ALA A 134 -4.06 -2.05 18.77
C ALA A 134 -4.54 -1.36 17.48
N ALA A 135 -5.49 -1.96 16.76
CA ALA A 135 -6.06 -1.39 15.54
C ALA A 135 -6.70 -0.02 15.79
N ARG A 136 -7.49 0.13 16.87
CA ARG A 136 -8.10 1.41 17.26
C ARG A 136 -7.04 2.47 17.58
N ALA A 137 -6.00 2.12 18.32
CA ALA A 137 -4.93 3.04 18.67
C ALA A 137 -4.17 3.52 17.42
N LEU A 138 -3.80 2.59 16.54
CA LEU A 138 -3.11 2.92 15.29
C LEU A 138 -3.97 3.79 14.38
N ALA A 139 -5.25 3.45 14.19
CA ALA A 139 -6.17 4.26 13.38
C ALA A 139 -6.30 5.70 13.90
N HIS A 140 -6.38 5.87 15.22
CA HIS A 140 -6.44 7.19 15.86
C HIS A 140 -5.17 8.01 15.63
N VAL A 141 -4.00 7.39 15.75
CA VAL A 141 -2.70 8.03 15.48
C VAL A 141 -2.56 8.39 14.01
N THR A 142 -2.95 7.50 13.09
CA THR A 142 -2.93 7.76 11.64
C THR A 142 -3.81 8.94 11.25
N ALA A 143 -5.04 9.01 11.78
CA ALA A 143 -5.95 10.12 11.51
C ALA A 143 -5.37 11.47 11.95
N ARG A 144 -4.76 11.52 13.15
CA ARG A 144 -4.09 12.72 13.65
C ARG A 144 -2.87 13.10 12.82
N ALA A 145 -2.01 12.13 12.49
CA ALA A 145 -0.82 12.38 11.68
C ALA A 145 -1.19 12.95 10.29
N ASN A 146 -2.24 12.44 9.65
CA ASN A 146 -2.73 12.98 8.37
C ASN A 146 -3.28 14.40 8.52
N ALA A 147 -3.98 14.71 9.62
CA ALA A 147 -4.48 16.06 9.88
C ALA A 147 -3.34 17.08 10.10
N GLU A 148 -2.29 16.68 10.83
CA GLU A 148 -1.08 17.50 11.01
C GLU A 148 -0.36 17.72 9.66
N LEU A 149 -0.21 16.69 8.83
CA LEU A 149 0.39 16.82 7.50
C LEU A 149 -0.39 17.81 6.62
N ALA A 150 -1.72 17.70 6.58
CA ALA A 150 -2.56 18.63 5.83
C ALA A 150 -2.41 20.08 6.31
N ALA A 151 -2.30 20.29 7.63
CA ALA A 151 -2.06 21.62 8.19
C ALA A 151 -0.70 22.20 7.79
N LEU A 152 0.34 21.37 7.65
CA LEU A 152 1.66 21.81 7.18
C LEU A 152 1.66 22.16 5.69
N ASP A 153 0.91 21.41 4.87
CA ASP A 153 0.74 21.68 3.45
C ASP A 153 -0.01 23.01 3.22
N ASP A 154 -1.07 23.26 4.00
CA ASP A 154 -1.83 24.52 3.96
C ASP A 154 -0.99 25.75 4.35
N VAL A 155 -0.08 25.61 5.33
CA VAL A 155 0.84 26.69 5.73
C VAL A 155 1.88 26.99 4.65
N THR A 156 2.23 26.00 3.84
CA THR A 156 3.31 26.11 2.83
C THR A 156 2.80 26.65 1.49
N GLN A 157 1.48 26.65 1.24
CA GLN A 157 0.87 27.19 0.03
C GLN A 157 0.57 28.70 0.21
N PRO A 158 1.31 29.64 -0.44
CA PRO A 158 1.03 31.06 -0.29
C PRO A 158 -0.37 31.36 -0.86
N ALA A 159 -1.15 32.15 -0.10
CA ALA A 159 -2.45 32.66 -0.52
C ALA A 159 -2.30 33.36 -1.89
N SER A 160 -2.67 32.68 -2.95
CA SER A 160 -2.75 33.27 -4.29
C SER A 160 -3.95 34.23 -4.26
N ARG A 161 -3.64 35.52 -4.12
CA ARG A 161 -4.55 36.64 -4.39
C ARG A 161 -4.60 36.92 -5.88
#